data_AF-A0A8J5IYT1-F1
#
_entry.id   AF-A0A8J5IYT1-F1
#
_cell.length_a   1.000
_cell.length_b   1.000
_cell.length_c   1.000
_cell.angle_alpha   90.00
_cell.angle_beta   90.00
_cell.angle_gamma   90.00
#
_symmetry.space_group_name_H-M   'P 1'
#
loop_
_entity.id
_entity.type
_entity.pdbx_description
1 polymer ?
#
loop_
_entity_poly.entity_id
_entity_poly.type
_entity_poly.pdbx_seq_one_letter_code
_entity_poly.pdbx_strand_id
1 'polypeptide(L)'
;MDVKKRGLLSVAYTGVGMVFATAAKFDWLSKGAAASFLSLVWLGFVLAISCTESWVKFRAPFMPRHLALDLGRTMFAALNSVEIGLCAGLWLLHFLVSSDTGDAVWRLILATLLLAVQAAWLYPKLQLTAEFALYEALKEMDDDSMSFNQKMQFGEIRHQVQIQDRPRVIYHILYVGAEFVKILTLLSFALHFLKAIPA
;
A
#
# COMPACT_ATOMS: atom_id res chain seq x y z
N MET A 1 10.25 -7.18 -2.48
CA MET A 1 10.15 -6.67 -3.87
C MET A 1 11.25 -5.64 -4.12
N ASP A 2 11.95 -5.71 -5.26
CA ASP A 2 13.05 -4.81 -5.61
C ASP A 2 12.61 -3.33 -5.72
N VAL A 3 13.49 -2.40 -5.35
CA VAL A 3 13.22 -0.94 -5.34
C VAL A 3 12.86 -0.42 -6.73
N LYS A 4 13.47 -0.93 -7.80
CA LYS A 4 13.14 -0.54 -9.18
C LYS A 4 11.71 -0.93 -9.54
N LYS A 5 11.30 -2.14 -9.16
CA LYS A 5 9.92 -2.62 -9.38
C LYS A 5 8.90 -1.80 -8.58
N ARG A 6 9.26 -1.43 -7.34
CA ARG A 6 8.46 -0.54 -6.49
C ARG A 6 8.29 0.85 -7.12
N GLY A 7 9.36 1.42 -7.65
CA GLY A 7 9.33 2.72 -8.35
C GLY A 7 8.48 2.65 -9.62
N LEU A 8 8.67 1.63 -10.45
CA LEU A 8 7.92 1.44 -11.68
C LEU A 8 6.40 1.34 -11.43
N LEU A 9 5.98 0.57 -10.41
CA LEU A 9 4.58 0.48 -10.02
C LEU A 9 4.03 1.84 -9.58
N SER A 10 4.76 2.57 -8.73
CA SER A 10 4.31 3.90 -8.31
C SER A 10 4.13 4.84 -9.50
N VAL A 11 5.08 4.88 -10.44
CA VAL A 11 5.00 5.68 -11.66
C VAL A 11 3.78 5.28 -12.50
N ALA A 12 3.53 3.98 -12.67
CA ALA A 12 2.36 3.51 -13.42
C ALA A 12 1.03 4.02 -12.83
N TYR A 13 0.87 3.97 -11.50
CA TYR A 13 -0.35 4.44 -10.84
C TYR A 13 -0.44 5.96 -10.71
N THR A 14 0.69 6.68 -10.64
CA THR A 14 0.70 8.13 -10.87
C THR A 14 0.21 8.47 -12.27
N GLY A 15 0.58 7.66 -13.28
CA GLY A 15 0.09 7.77 -14.65
C GLY A 15 -1.44 7.64 -14.75
N VAL A 16 -2.06 6.73 -13.98
CA VAL A 16 -3.52 6.65 -13.87
C VAL A 16 -4.09 7.98 -13.39
N GLY A 17 -3.52 8.58 -12.34
CA GLY A 17 -3.96 9.89 -11.88
C GLY A 17 -3.74 11.02 -12.88
N MET A 18 -2.65 10.98 -13.64
CA MET A 18 -2.39 11.93 -14.72
C MET A 18 -3.45 11.83 -15.83
N VAL A 19 -3.88 10.63 -16.22
CA VAL A 19 -4.96 10.44 -17.21
C VAL A 19 -6.28 11.04 -16.73
N PHE A 20 -6.63 10.86 -15.46
CA PHE A 20 -7.84 11.48 -14.90
C PHE A 20 -7.71 13.00 -14.77
N ALA A 21 -6.53 13.51 -14.43
CA ALA A 21 -6.27 14.94 -14.37
C ALA A 21 -6.36 15.59 -15.77
N THR A 22 -5.85 14.94 -16.82
CA THR A 22 -5.98 15.44 -18.19
C THR A 22 -7.42 15.34 -18.68
N ALA A 23 -8.11 14.23 -18.44
CA ALA A 23 -9.53 14.08 -18.77
C ALA A 23 -10.40 15.15 -18.10
N ALA A 24 -10.12 15.47 -16.84
CA ALA A 24 -10.81 16.55 -16.12
C ALA A 24 -10.42 17.95 -16.63
N LYS A 25 -9.20 18.13 -17.15
CA LYS A 25 -8.76 19.39 -17.77
C LYS A 25 -9.40 19.65 -19.13
N PHE A 26 -9.69 18.61 -19.90
CA PHE A 26 -10.38 18.69 -21.20
C PHE A 26 -11.91 18.58 -21.08
N ASP A 27 -12.46 18.74 -19.87
CA ASP A 27 -13.90 18.67 -19.56
C ASP A 27 -14.60 17.36 -19.98
N TRP A 28 -13.85 16.28 -20.21
CA TRP A 28 -14.42 14.95 -20.47
C TRP A 28 -15.04 14.32 -19.22
N LEU A 29 -14.59 14.77 -18.04
CA LEU A 29 -15.04 14.27 -16.74
C LEU A 29 -15.14 15.43 -15.75
N SER A 30 -16.17 15.42 -14.91
CA SER A 30 -16.24 16.37 -13.80
C SER A 30 -15.04 16.19 -12.86
N LYS A 31 -14.47 17.30 -12.42
CA LYS A 31 -13.30 17.34 -11.51
C LYS A 31 -13.55 16.55 -10.23
N GLY A 32 -14.75 16.72 -9.65
CA GLY A 32 -15.18 15.98 -8.47
C GLY A 32 -15.38 14.49 -8.75
N ALA A 33 -15.88 14.13 -9.94
CA ALA A 33 -16.01 12.74 -10.34
C ALA A 33 -14.64 12.06 -10.49
N ALA A 34 -13.66 12.75 -11.08
CA ALA A 34 -12.29 12.24 -11.21
C ALA A 34 -11.61 12.06 -9.84
N ALA A 35 -11.74 13.04 -8.93
CA ALA A 35 -11.24 12.92 -7.56
C ALA A 35 -11.89 11.77 -6.78
N SER A 36 -13.22 11.64 -6.89
CA SER A 36 -13.98 10.55 -6.25
C SER A 36 -13.53 9.20 -6.77
N PHE A 37 -13.40 9.05 -8.10
CA PHE A 37 -13.02 7.80 -8.72
C PHE A 37 -11.61 7.37 -8.30
N LEU A 38 -10.62 8.26 -8.35
CA LEU A 38 -9.26 7.96 -7.88
C LEU A 38 -9.26 7.50 -6.42
N SER A 39 -10.01 8.19 -5.56
CA SER A 39 -10.09 7.85 -4.15
C SER A 39 -10.78 6.50 -3.92
N LEU A 40 -11.80 6.16 -4.71
CA LEU A 40 -12.46 4.86 -4.67
C LEU A 40 -11.59 3.73 -5.23
N VAL A 41 -10.78 4.00 -6.25
CA VAL A 41 -9.78 3.04 -6.75
C VAL A 41 -8.75 2.74 -5.65
N TRP A 42 -8.22 3.78 -4.99
CA TRP A 42 -7.31 3.61 -3.85
C TRP A 42 -7.98 2.80 -2.73
N LEU A 43 -9.21 3.17 -2.34
CA LEU A 43 -9.99 2.41 -1.36
C LEU A 43 -10.17 0.95 -1.77
N GLY A 44 -10.45 0.68 -3.05
CA GLY A 44 -10.59 -0.67 -3.60
C GLY A 44 -9.32 -1.51 -3.46
N PHE A 45 -8.15 -0.94 -3.75
CA PHE A 45 -6.86 -1.62 -3.53
C PHE A 45 -6.64 -1.96 -2.05
N VAL A 46 -6.95 -1.03 -1.15
CA VAL A 46 -6.83 -1.25 0.29
C VAL A 46 -7.77 -2.38 0.74
N LEU A 47 -9.04 -2.35 0.36
CA LEU A 47 -10.01 -3.39 0.73
C LEU A 47 -9.65 -4.76 0.12
N ALA A 48 -9.21 -4.80 -1.13
CA ALA A 48 -8.86 -6.04 -1.82
C ALA A 48 -7.61 -6.70 -1.22
N ILE A 49 -6.54 -5.92 -0.96
CA ILE A 49 -5.25 -6.47 -0.53
C ILE A 49 -5.14 -6.52 1.00
N SER A 50 -5.40 -5.40 1.68
CA SER A 50 -5.24 -5.28 3.13
C SER A 50 -6.29 -6.07 3.90
N CYS A 51 -7.54 -6.09 3.43
CA CYS A 51 -8.61 -6.86 4.07
C CYS A 51 -8.72 -8.27 3.50
N THR A 52 -9.12 -8.40 2.23
CA THR A 52 -9.51 -9.70 1.67
C THR A 52 -8.32 -10.65 1.47
N GLU A 53 -7.30 -10.25 0.72
CA GLU A 53 -6.13 -11.10 0.43
C GLU A 53 -5.43 -11.53 1.72
N SER A 54 -5.20 -10.59 2.64
CA SER A 54 -4.50 -10.89 3.89
C SER A 54 -5.28 -11.84 4.79
N TRP A 55 -6.60 -11.78 4.80
CA TRP A 55 -7.42 -12.72 5.55
C TRP A 55 -7.52 -14.11 4.90
N VAL A 56 -7.64 -14.15 3.57
CA VAL A 56 -7.80 -15.40 2.82
C VAL A 56 -6.51 -16.23 2.80
N LYS A 57 -5.33 -15.61 2.62
CA LYS A 57 -4.07 -16.36 2.47
C LYS A 57 -3.67 -17.19 3.70
N PHE A 58 -4.07 -16.76 4.90
CA PHE A 58 -3.82 -17.52 6.13
C PHE A 58 -4.83 -18.64 6.39
N ARG A 59 -5.89 -18.73 5.58
CA ARG A 59 -6.93 -19.77 5.69
C ARG A 59 -6.80 -20.87 4.64
N ALA A 60 -5.83 -20.73 3.73
CA ALA A 60 -5.57 -21.75 2.74
C ALA A 60 -4.98 -23.01 3.41
N PRO A 61 -5.58 -24.20 3.23
CA PRO A 61 -5.22 -25.41 3.99
C PRO A 61 -3.81 -25.92 3.72
N PHE A 62 -3.27 -25.64 2.52
CA PHE A 62 -1.95 -26.10 2.08
C PHE A 62 -0.90 -24.99 2.07
N MET A 63 -1.18 -23.84 2.69
CA MET A 63 -0.26 -22.69 2.70
C MET A 63 0.47 -22.60 4.04
N PRO A 64 1.79 -22.90 4.09
CA PRO A 64 2.59 -22.69 5.28
C PRO A 64 2.62 -21.22 5.70
N ARG A 65 2.61 -20.98 7.01
CA ARG A 65 2.57 -19.61 7.56
C ARG A 65 3.74 -18.73 7.11
N HIS A 66 4.96 -19.27 7.03
CA HIS A 66 6.14 -18.51 6.61
C HIS A 66 6.05 -18.09 5.13
N LEU A 67 5.51 -18.94 4.25
CA LEU A 67 5.26 -18.59 2.85
C LEU A 67 4.15 -17.54 2.72
N ALA A 68 3.09 -17.63 3.53
CA ALA A 68 2.04 -16.62 3.56
C ALA A 68 2.57 -15.24 4.00
N LEU A 69 3.53 -15.21 4.94
CA LEU A 69 4.20 -13.99 5.38
C LEU A 69 5.15 -13.44 4.31
N ASP A 70 5.89 -14.30 3.60
CA ASP A 70 6.76 -13.92 2.48
C ASP A 70 5.98 -13.33 1.30
N LEU A 71 4.84 -13.96 0.95
CA LEU A 71 3.89 -13.42 -0.01
C LEU A 71 3.34 -12.07 0.47
N GLY A 72 2.94 -12.00 1.74
CA GLY A 72 2.41 -10.79 2.37
C GLY A 72 3.37 -9.61 2.26
N ARG A 73 4.63 -9.75 2.70
CA ARG A 73 5.61 -8.65 2.60
C ARG A 73 5.79 -8.18 1.15
N THR A 74 5.69 -9.09 0.17
CA THR A 74 5.84 -8.75 -1.24
C THR A 74 4.63 -8.00 -1.79
N MET A 75 3.42 -8.46 -1.46
CA MET A 75 2.17 -7.80 -1.87
C MET A 75 1.97 -6.46 -1.18
N PHE A 76 2.26 -6.35 0.12
CA PHE A 76 2.19 -5.07 0.85
C PHE A 76 3.24 -4.07 0.34
N ALA A 77 4.44 -4.52 -0.07
CA ALA A 77 5.40 -3.64 -0.75
C ALA A 77 4.85 -3.08 -2.06
N ALA A 78 4.11 -3.89 -2.82
CA ALA A 78 3.47 -3.49 -4.06
C ALA A 78 2.30 -2.55 -3.80
N LEU A 79 1.42 -2.88 -2.86
CA LEU A 79 0.32 -2.03 -2.42
C LEU A 79 0.85 -0.65 -2.03
N ASN A 80 1.85 -0.57 -1.15
CA ASN A 80 2.45 0.70 -0.74
C ASN A 80 2.94 1.55 -1.94
N SER A 81 3.50 0.93 -2.97
CA SER A 81 3.88 1.64 -4.21
C SER A 81 2.66 2.16 -4.98
N VAL A 82 1.60 1.36 -5.09
CA VAL A 82 0.33 1.78 -5.71
C VAL A 82 -0.29 2.94 -4.96
N GLU A 83 -0.35 2.86 -3.62
CA GLU A 83 -0.88 3.91 -2.76
C GLU A 83 -0.13 5.22 -2.91
N ILE A 84 1.21 5.18 -2.96
CA ILE A 84 2.02 6.38 -3.23
C ILE A 84 1.69 6.96 -4.61
N GLY A 85 1.55 6.13 -5.64
CA GLY A 85 1.19 6.58 -6.98
C GLY A 85 -0.20 7.23 -7.05
N LEU A 86 -1.20 6.61 -6.42
CA LEU A 86 -2.57 7.15 -6.36
C LEU A 86 -2.64 8.43 -5.51
N CYS A 87 -1.91 8.49 -4.40
CA CYS A 87 -1.78 9.69 -3.58
C CYS A 87 -1.17 10.84 -4.39
N ALA A 88 -0.08 10.59 -5.12
CA ALA A 88 0.53 11.57 -6.00
C ALA A 88 -0.42 12.01 -7.12
N GLY A 89 -1.18 11.07 -7.70
CA GLY A 89 -2.23 11.35 -8.69
C GLY A 89 -3.34 12.26 -8.16
N LEU A 90 -3.81 12.04 -6.93
CA LEU A 90 -4.80 12.90 -6.27
C LEU A 90 -4.25 14.32 -6.02
N TRP A 91 -3.00 14.44 -5.55
CA TRP A 91 -2.35 15.74 -5.40
C TRP A 91 -2.18 16.46 -6.73
N LEU A 92 -1.77 15.75 -7.79
CA LEU A 92 -1.64 16.30 -9.13
C LEU A 92 -2.98 16.85 -9.63
N LEU A 93 -4.06 16.07 -9.48
CA LEU A 93 -5.40 16.52 -9.84
C LEU A 93 -5.84 17.74 -9.02
N HIS A 94 -5.51 17.76 -7.72
CA HIS A 94 -5.79 18.92 -6.86
C HIS A 94 -5.10 20.19 -7.39
N PHE A 95 -3.78 20.15 -7.58
CA PHE A 95 -3.01 21.32 -8.01
C PHE A 95 -3.31 21.79 -9.45
N LEU A 96 -3.57 20.87 -10.37
CA LEU A 96 -3.77 21.22 -11.78
C LEU A 96 -5.19 21.69 -12.10
N VAL A 97 -6.19 21.27 -11.31
CA VAL A 97 -7.59 21.32 -11.75
C VAL A 97 -8.56 21.87 -10.68
N SER A 98 -8.26 21.71 -9.39
CA SER A 98 -9.19 22.05 -8.29
C SER A 98 -8.79 23.34 -7.58
N SER A 99 -9.57 24.40 -7.77
CA SER A 99 -9.31 25.72 -7.18
C SER A 99 -10.10 26.02 -5.90
N ASP A 100 -11.08 25.20 -5.50
CA ASP A 100 -12.09 25.64 -4.51
C ASP A 100 -12.70 24.52 -3.65
N THR A 101 -11.90 23.81 -2.86
CA THR A 101 -12.41 22.80 -1.91
C THR A 101 -11.53 22.69 -0.65
N GLY A 102 -11.43 23.79 0.10
CA GLY A 102 -10.69 23.81 1.38
C GLY A 102 -11.11 22.68 2.33
N ASP A 103 -12.40 22.31 2.30
CA ASP A 103 -12.99 21.26 3.13
C ASP A 103 -12.56 19.84 2.76
N ALA A 104 -12.05 19.59 1.55
CA ALA A 104 -11.60 18.27 1.10
C ALA A 104 -10.09 18.05 1.24
N VAL A 105 -9.32 19.12 1.27
CA VAL A 105 -7.85 19.08 1.35
C VAL A 105 -7.39 18.43 2.66
N TRP A 106 -8.05 18.71 3.78
CA TRP A 106 -7.65 18.13 5.06
C TRP A 106 -7.71 16.59 5.06
N ARG A 107 -8.70 15.99 4.37
CA ARG A 107 -8.82 14.53 4.22
C ARG A 107 -7.66 13.96 3.41
N LEU A 108 -7.27 14.66 2.35
CA LEU A 108 -6.11 14.27 1.54
C LEU A 108 -4.80 14.39 2.34
N ILE A 109 -4.64 15.44 3.14
CA ILE A 109 -3.50 15.60 4.06
C ILE A 109 -3.47 14.46 5.08
N LEU A 110 -4.61 14.14 5.71
CA LEU A 110 -4.69 13.04 6.67
C LEU A 110 -4.32 11.69 6.03
N ALA A 111 -4.88 11.38 4.86
CA ALA A 111 -4.56 10.15 4.13
C ALA A 111 -3.06 10.08 3.74
N THR A 112 -2.48 11.22 3.33
CA THR A 112 -1.05 11.33 3.01
C THR A 112 -0.18 11.10 4.25
N LEU A 113 -0.53 11.68 5.39
CA LEU A 113 0.19 11.51 6.65
C LEU A 113 0.12 10.06 7.14
N LEU A 114 -1.06 9.43 7.08
CA LEU A 114 -1.24 8.03 7.42
C LEU A 114 -0.37 7.15 6.52
N LEU A 115 -0.40 7.36 5.20
CA LEU A 115 0.43 6.63 4.26
C LEU A 115 1.93 6.82 4.55
N ALA A 116 2.36 8.05 4.86
CA ALA A 116 3.76 8.33 5.18
C ALA A 116 4.22 7.59 6.44
N VAL A 117 3.42 7.62 7.52
CA VAL A 117 3.71 6.89 8.76
C VAL A 117 3.71 5.37 8.52
N GLN A 118 2.75 4.87 7.75
CA GLN A 118 2.68 3.46 7.38
C GLN A 118 3.91 3.03 6.58
N ALA A 119 4.27 3.78 5.54
CA ALA A 119 5.38 3.45 4.65
C ALA A 119 6.76 3.56 5.32
N ALA A 120 6.96 4.61 6.15
CA ALA A 120 8.26 4.90 6.74
C ALA A 120 8.53 4.15 8.05
N TRP A 121 7.50 3.83 8.83
CA TRP A 121 7.69 3.26 10.17
C TRP A 121 7.00 1.90 10.35
N LEU A 122 5.69 1.80 10.10
CA LEU A 122 4.95 0.59 10.44
C LEU A 122 5.29 -0.58 9.51
N TYR A 123 5.36 -0.31 8.21
CA TYR A 123 5.64 -1.31 7.19
C TYR A 123 7.03 -1.96 7.35
N PRO A 124 8.15 -1.21 7.54
CA PRO A 124 9.46 -1.83 7.79
C PRO A 124 9.47 -2.77 9.00
N LYS A 125 8.75 -2.45 10.08
CA LYS A 125 8.65 -3.31 11.26
C LYS A 125 7.84 -4.57 11.00
N LEU A 126 6.78 -4.49 10.19
CA LEU A 126 6.03 -5.67 9.76
C LEU A 126 6.85 -6.56 8.83
N GLN A 127 7.58 -5.97 7.89
CA GLN A 127 8.46 -6.71 6.99
C GLN A 127 9.52 -7.48 7.77
N LEU A 128 10.16 -6.84 8.74
CA LEU A 128 11.16 -7.50 9.58
C LEU A 128 10.57 -8.66 10.39
N THR A 129 9.33 -8.51 10.89
CA THR A 129 8.62 -9.60 11.58
C THR A 129 8.41 -10.81 10.66
N ALA A 130 8.08 -10.56 9.39
CA ALA A 130 7.96 -11.62 8.38
C ALA A 130 9.31 -12.28 8.07
N GLU A 131 10.39 -11.49 8.00
CA GLU A 131 11.75 -11.97 7.76
C GLU A 131 12.27 -12.86 8.90
N PHE A 132 11.97 -12.51 10.16
CA PHE A 132 12.23 -13.38 11.32
C PHE A 132 11.53 -14.75 11.19
N ALA A 133 10.23 -14.73 10.87
CA ALA A 133 9.46 -15.96 10.72
C ALA A 133 9.93 -16.82 9.53
N LEU A 134 10.38 -16.16 8.45
CA LEU A 134 10.95 -16.84 7.29
C LEU A 134 12.32 -17.44 7.60
N TYR A 135 13.18 -16.71 8.30
CA TYR A 135 14.47 -17.21 8.75
C TYR A 135 14.33 -18.44 9.66
N GLU A 136 13.46 -18.36 10.68
CA GLU A 136 13.19 -19.48 11.59
C GLU A 136 12.74 -20.75 10.85
N ALA A 137 11.96 -20.61 9.77
CA ALA A 137 11.43 -21.72 9.00
C ALA A 137 12.43 -22.30 7.97
N LEU A 138 13.27 -21.47 7.37
CA LEU A 138 14.15 -21.89 6.28
C LEU A 138 15.61 -22.16 6.71
N LYS A 139 16.02 -21.80 7.93
CA LYS A 139 17.42 -21.95 8.41
C LYS A 139 17.96 -23.38 8.37
N GLU A 140 17.07 -24.37 8.40
CA GLU A 140 17.39 -25.81 8.38
C GLU A 140 17.22 -26.43 6.98
N MET A 141 16.75 -25.66 5.99
CA MET A 141 16.62 -26.16 4.62
C MET A 141 17.97 -26.33 3.96
N ASP A 142 18.10 -27.42 3.20
CA ASP A 142 19.31 -27.75 2.46
C ASP A 142 19.60 -26.71 1.37
N ASP A 143 20.86 -26.30 1.24
CA ASP A 143 21.25 -25.20 0.37
C ASP A 143 21.08 -25.58 -1.12
N ASP A 144 21.22 -26.85 -1.47
CA ASP A 144 21.04 -27.33 -2.85
C ASP A 144 19.59 -27.23 -3.35
N SER A 145 18.63 -27.06 -2.44
CA SER A 145 17.21 -26.85 -2.79
C SER A 145 16.87 -25.43 -3.25
N MET A 146 17.78 -24.46 -3.03
CA MET A 146 17.52 -23.04 -3.30
C MET A 146 18.18 -22.56 -4.60
N SER A 147 17.43 -21.76 -5.36
CA SER A 147 17.98 -20.95 -6.45
C SER A 147 19.03 -19.98 -5.94
N PHE A 148 20.02 -19.64 -6.78
CA PHE A 148 21.03 -18.60 -6.48
C PHE A 148 20.40 -17.28 -5.96
N ASN A 149 19.29 -16.84 -6.56
CA ASN A 149 18.60 -15.62 -6.11
C ASN A 149 17.97 -15.79 -4.71
N GLN A 150 17.44 -16.98 -4.41
CA GLN A 150 16.88 -17.28 -3.10
C GLN A 150 17.98 -17.33 -2.03
N LYS A 151 19.14 -17.92 -2.35
CA LYS A 151 20.32 -17.92 -1.45
C LYS A 151 20.77 -16.51 -1.11
N MET A 152 20.89 -15.63 -2.12
CA MET A 152 21.28 -14.24 -1.90
C MET A 152 20.28 -13.51 -0.98
N GLN A 153 18.98 -13.61 -1.26
CA GLN A 153 17.94 -13.00 -0.43
C GLN A 153 17.91 -13.57 0.99
N PHE A 154 18.12 -14.88 1.14
CA PHE A 154 18.18 -15.52 2.44
C PHE A 154 19.40 -15.06 3.24
N GLY A 155 20.53 -14.84 2.57
CA GLY A 155 21.72 -14.23 3.16
C GLY A 155 21.46 -12.82 3.72
N GLU A 156 20.77 -11.97 2.97
CA GLU A 156 20.35 -10.63 3.44
C GLU A 156 19.43 -10.71 4.65
N ILE A 157 18.44 -11.60 4.62
CA ILE A 157 17.50 -11.82 5.72
C ILE A 157 18.24 -12.31 6.97
N ARG A 158 19.15 -13.28 6.82
CA ARG A 158 20.00 -13.77 7.92
C ARG A 158 20.77 -12.62 8.57
N HIS A 159 21.39 -11.75 7.78
CA HIS A 159 22.14 -10.61 8.29
C HIS A 159 21.23 -9.62 9.03
N GLN A 160 20.05 -9.30 8.49
CA GLN A 160 19.11 -8.40 9.16
C GLN A 160 18.58 -8.96 10.48
N VAL A 161 18.21 -10.23 10.50
CA VAL A 161 17.69 -10.95 11.69
C VAL A 161 18.74 -11.07 12.80
N GLN A 162 20.03 -11.10 12.44
CA GLN A 162 21.14 -11.14 13.41
C GLN A 162 21.45 -9.77 14.05
N ILE A 163 21.12 -8.67 13.38
CA ILE A 163 21.49 -7.31 13.82
C ILE A 163 20.32 -6.60 14.52
N GLN A 164 19.09 -6.89 14.13
CA GLN A 164 17.90 -6.24 14.66
C GLN A 164 17.14 -7.14 15.62
N ASP A 165 16.48 -6.56 16.61
CA ASP A 165 15.58 -7.29 17.50
C ASP A 165 14.22 -7.58 16.86
N ARG A 166 13.57 -8.65 17.33
CA ARG A 166 12.21 -9.00 16.91
C ARG A 166 11.23 -7.87 17.26
N PRO A 167 10.49 -7.30 16.29
CA PRO A 167 9.53 -6.23 16.54
C PRO A 167 8.37 -6.71 17.41
N ARG A 168 7.83 -5.78 18.20
CA ARG A 168 6.66 -6.04 19.06
C ARG A 168 5.38 -6.14 18.23
N VAL A 169 4.44 -6.99 18.67
CA VAL A 169 3.14 -7.21 18.01
C VAL A 169 2.30 -5.93 17.90
N ILE A 170 2.55 -4.94 18.75
CA ILE A 170 1.84 -3.65 18.73
C ILE A 170 1.90 -2.94 17.36
N TYR A 171 2.99 -3.10 16.60
CA TYR A 171 3.11 -2.50 15.27
C TYR A 171 2.07 -3.03 14.28
N HIS A 172 1.65 -4.30 14.43
CA HIS A 172 0.57 -4.87 13.63
C HIS A 172 -0.78 -4.25 13.98
N ILE A 173 -1.06 -4.10 15.28
CA ILE A 173 -2.31 -3.47 15.75
C ILE A 173 -2.39 -2.01 15.27
N LEU A 174 -1.28 -1.26 15.38
CA LEU A 174 -1.20 0.11 14.90
C LEU A 174 -1.39 0.21 13.38
N TYR A 175 -0.80 -0.72 12.62
CA TYR A 175 -0.99 -0.77 11.17
C TYR A 175 -2.45 -1.02 10.79
N VAL A 176 -3.09 -2.01 11.41
CA VAL A 176 -4.51 -2.32 11.18
C VAL A 176 -5.40 -1.13 11.57
N GLY A 177 -5.14 -0.49 12.71
CA GLY A 177 -5.84 0.72 13.11
C GLY A 177 -5.70 1.86 12.09
N ALA A 178 -4.48 2.10 11.60
CA ALA A 178 -4.22 3.10 10.56
C ALA A 178 -4.94 2.77 9.24
N GLU A 179 -5.03 1.48 8.86
CA GLU A 179 -5.80 1.03 7.70
C GLU A 179 -7.28 1.37 7.84
N PHE A 180 -7.90 1.11 9.00
CA PHE A 180 -9.29 1.47 9.26
C PHE A 180 -9.54 2.98 9.13
N VAL A 181 -8.66 3.81 9.72
CA VAL A 181 -8.77 5.27 9.61
C VAL A 181 -8.61 5.72 8.15
N LYS A 182 -7.67 5.13 7.41
CA LYS A 182 -7.44 5.43 5.99
C LYS A 182 -8.66 5.06 5.13
N ILE A 183 -9.27 3.90 5.36
CA ILE A 183 -10.51 3.47 4.69
C ILE A 183 -11.62 4.50 4.89
N LEU A 184 -11.87 4.91 6.14
CA LEU A 184 -12.89 5.92 6.44
C LEU A 184 -12.57 7.28 5.82
N THR A 185 -11.30 7.68 5.82
CA THR A 185 -10.84 8.95 5.25
C THR A 185 -11.04 8.99 3.73
N LEU A 186 -10.65 7.92 3.02
CA LEU A 186 -10.81 7.80 1.56
C LEU A 186 -12.29 7.72 1.18
N LEU A 187 -13.10 6.96 1.91
CA LEU A 187 -14.53 6.90 1.67
C LEU A 187 -15.20 8.27 1.87
N SER A 188 -14.87 8.95 2.97
CA SER A 188 -15.38 10.30 3.24
C SER A 188 -14.94 11.31 2.19
N PHE A 189 -13.71 11.20 1.67
CA PHE A 189 -13.21 12.05 0.59
C PHE A 189 -14.01 11.83 -0.70
N ALA A 190 -14.20 10.58 -1.11
CA ALA A 190 -14.98 10.25 -2.29
C ALA A 190 -16.44 10.72 -2.20
N LEU A 191 -17.11 10.47 -1.07
CA LEU A 191 -18.51 10.85 -0.88
C LEU A 191 -18.72 12.37 -0.88
N HIS A 192 -17.74 13.15 -0.41
CA HIS A 192 -17.84 14.61 -0.43
C HIS A 192 -17.96 15.15 -1.86
N PHE A 193 -17.12 14.66 -2.78
CA PHE A 193 -17.16 15.07 -4.17
C PHE A 193 -18.34 14.46 -4.93
N LEU A 194 -18.75 13.24 -4.61
CA LEU A 194 -19.89 12.58 -5.26
C LEU A 194 -21.21 13.32 -4.98
N LYS A 195 -21.39 13.84 -3.75
CA LYS A 195 -22.55 14.67 -3.37
C LYS A 195 -22.56 16.05 -4.04
N ALA A 196 -21.41 16.52 -4.51
CA ALA A 196 -21.29 17.82 -5.17
C ALA A 196 -21.56 17.76 -6.69
N ILE A 197 -21.78 16.56 -7.25
CA ILE A 197 -22.13 16.39 -8.67
C ILE A 197 -23.65 16.60 -8.81
N PRO A 198 -24.11 17.59 -9.62
CA PRO A 198 -25.53 17.77 -9.88
C PRO A 198 -26.11 16.54 -10.60
N ALA A 199 -27.33 16.15 -10.20
CA ALA A 199 -28.07 15.01 -10.74
C ALA A 199 -28.53 15.24 -12.19
#